data_AF-A0A0W1AUK9-F1
#
_entry.id   AF-A0A0W1AUK9-F1
#
_cell.length_a   1.000
_cell.length_b   1.000
_cell.length_c   1.000
_cell.angle_alpha   90.00
_cell.angle_beta   90.00
_cell.angle_gamma   90.00
#
_symmetry.space_group_name_H-M   'P 1'
#
loop_
_entity.id
_entity.type
_entity.pdbx_description
1 polymer ?
#
loop_
_entity_poly.entity_id
_entity_poly.type
_entity_poly.pdbx_seq_one_letter_code
_entity_poly.pdbx_strand_id
1 'polypeptide(L)'
;MDLPLISIFQTNESKPEMHQALRDVALLSGVLNDLNSQNFLQTPIEILRFLRIIQLINEEALGLDEPIENADTLYFRYRNRFDDIEPPSKKKVDQIVNVLVKYNWISKQTRQLKMRDVGKRMMDTLIRLANDSLAYYMHDDIGRSLFQARRDAELSEAYDDHGISGGNKIASMIRNVENAIQLMKERELELLADRNALPQLEIIHQLMQELEIKLSERFRQFYTLEDSLVLSNLMQSGTSALADGTNLSMGMINKYLKFTMMKQTMLLSSINPEKVRLFITQMYDPPQESDIPNAYQIMSFMEQNEYEGESMDGLWIPIKFAAPLSGEAIGEAIEYLENYEPIVELMQEDDQEIQYINEEIDIALLEDMMGETEWLLTKSMIETEAIEVFMKEVEAAPIETVMIEATSTAWGDAINALTALSALVGSKKLTLEEAKDESQVQVSLYEKEWDWMSRDDSNQVVKHKNYRIIENKDIDSMQERSDDELDG
;
A
#
# COMPACT_ATOMS: atom_id res chain seq x y z
N MET A 1 14.39 21.84 -17.89
CA MET A 1 14.76 22.78 -16.81
C MET A 1 15.94 22.15 -16.09
N ASP A 2 17.04 22.87 -15.93
CA ASP A 2 18.21 22.35 -15.22
C ASP A 2 17.85 22.19 -13.74
N LEU A 3 17.91 20.95 -13.23
CA LEU A 3 17.76 20.68 -11.80
C LEU A 3 18.77 21.56 -11.03
N PRO A 4 18.36 22.17 -9.90
CA PRO A 4 19.32 22.89 -9.07
C PRO A 4 20.42 21.91 -8.66
N LEU A 5 21.65 22.20 -9.06
CA LEU A 5 22.82 21.37 -8.72
C LEU A 5 22.86 21.21 -7.20
N ILE A 6 22.79 19.98 -6.70
CA ILE A 6 22.87 19.70 -5.26
C ILE A 6 24.20 20.24 -4.76
N SER A 7 24.13 21.31 -3.99
CA SER A 7 25.28 22.04 -3.49
C SER A 7 25.23 22.05 -1.97
N ILE A 8 26.33 21.58 -1.39
CA ILE A 8 26.54 21.62 0.05
C ILE A 8 26.52 23.04 0.62
N PHE A 9 26.70 24.05 -0.25
CA PHE A 9 26.72 25.45 0.12
C PHE A 9 25.34 26.13 0.10
N GLN A 10 24.32 25.50 -0.51
CA GLN A 10 22.96 26.04 -0.64
C GLN A 10 21.95 25.34 0.27
N THR A 11 22.33 24.22 0.88
CA THR A 11 21.44 23.38 1.69
C THR A 11 21.45 23.83 3.16
N ASN A 12 20.28 23.77 3.83
CA ASN A 12 20.14 24.21 5.22
C ASN A 12 21.06 23.38 6.16
N GLU A 13 21.88 24.08 6.94
CA GLU A 13 22.90 23.52 7.84
C GLU A 13 22.33 22.57 8.90
N SER A 14 21.05 22.74 9.28
CA SER A 14 20.40 21.96 10.34
C SER A 14 19.88 20.59 9.89
N LYS A 15 19.98 20.25 8.60
CA LYS A 15 19.48 18.98 8.06
C LYS A 15 20.34 17.78 8.51
N PRO A 16 19.74 16.63 8.88
CA PRO A 16 20.51 15.45 9.32
C PRO A 16 21.39 14.86 8.19
N GLU A 17 20.94 14.95 6.94
CA GLU A 17 21.67 14.50 5.75
C GLU A 17 22.98 15.27 5.58
N MET A 18 22.93 16.57 5.87
CA MET A 18 24.09 17.47 5.85
C MET A 18 25.14 17.06 6.88
N HIS A 19 24.71 16.70 8.09
CA HIS A 19 25.60 16.26 9.17
C HIS A 19 26.31 14.95 8.83
N GLN A 20 25.59 14.00 8.21
CA GLN A 20 26.17 12.75 7.75
C GLN A 20 27.18 12.98 6.62
N ALA A 21 26.84 13.82 5.64
CA ALA A 21 27.72 14.13 4.53
C ALA A 21 29.06 14.75 4.97
N LEU A 22 28.98 15.72 5.88
CA LEU A 22 30.16 16.38 6.43
C LEU A 22 31.02 15.43 7.27
N ARG A 23 30.42 14.46 7.96
CA ARG A 23 31.14 13.43 8.72
C ARG A 23 31.94 12.50 7.81
N ASP A 24 31.39 12.10 6.68
CA ASP A 24 32.09 11.26 5.70
C ASP A 24 33.29 11.99 5.09
N VAL A 25 33.12 13.28 4.77
CA VAL A 25 34.22 14.13 4.31
C VAL A 25 35.34 14.22 5.36
N ALA A 26 34.98 14.32 6.65
CA ALA A 26 35.94 14.32 7.77
C ALA A 26 36.80 13.07 7.81
N LEU A 27 36.18 11.90 7.64
CA LEU A 27 36.83 10.59 7.73
C LEU A 27 37.79 10.33 6.55
N LEU A 28 37.47 10.86 5.37
CA LEU A 28 38.19 10.56 4.12
C LEU A 28 39.34 11.53 3.80
N SER A 29 39.38 12.73 4.39
CA SER A 29 40.40 13.73 4.05
C SER A 29 41.58 13.73 5.03
N GLY A 30 42.74 13.26 4.57
CA GLY A 30 43.99 13.32 5.34
C GLY A 30 44.43 14.74 5.72
N VAL A 31 44.04 15.75 4.93
CA VAL A 31 44.30 17.17 5.25
C VAL A 31 43.40 17.68 6.38
N LEU A 32 42.18 17.13 6.50
CA LEU A 32 41.32 17.38 7.67
C LEU A 32 41.87 16.68 8.91
N ASN A 33 42.54 15.52 8.79
CA ASN A 33 43.16 14.84 9.94
C ASN A 33 44.31 15.63 10.58
N ASP A 34 45.11 16.35 9.79
CA ASP A 34 46.17 17.23 10.31
C ASP A 34 45.59 18.46 11.03
N LEU A 35 44.42 18.94 10.58
CA LEU A 35 43.59 19.92 11.29
C LEU A 35 42.93 19.30 12.55
N ASN A 36 42.58 18.01 12.52
CA ASN A 36 41.93 17.26 13.60
C ASN A 36 42.83 17.07 14.83
N SER A 37 44.16 17.02 14.63
CA SER A 37 45.16 16.94 15.70
C SER A 37 45.10 18.09 16.73
N GLN A 38 44.35 19.16 16.45
CA GLN A 38 44.17 20.33 17.32
C GLN A 38 42.71 20.57 17.78
N ASN A 39 41.82 19.56 17.79
CA ASN A 39 40.39 19.68 18.12
C ASN A 39 39.58 20.59 17.16
N PHE A 40 40.06 20.81 15.94
CA PHE A 40 39.61 21.91 15.06
C PHE A 40 38.44 21.58 14.11
N LEU A 41 38.06 20.30 13.99
CA LEU A 41 37.03 19.80 13.07
C LEU A 41 36.20 18.69 13.72
N GLN A 42 35.94 18.80 15.03
CA GLN A 42 35.13 17.80 15.73
C GLN A 42 33.64 17.87 15.35
N THR A 43 33.22 19.03 14.82
CA THR A 43 31.82 19.30 14.49
C THR A 43 31.62 19.46 12.98
N PRO A 44 30.55 18.88 12.40
CA PRO A 44 30.20 19.02 10.99
C PRO A 44 30.25 20.47 10.49
N ILE A 45 29.79 21.42 11.30
CA ILE A 45 29.75 22.85 10.93
C ILE A 45 31.13 23.45 10.67
N GLU A 46 32.18 23.00 11.35
CA GLU A 46 33.54 23.46 11.10
C GLU A 46 34.09 22.96 9.77
N ILE A 47 33.65 21.78 9.32
CA ILE A 47 33.97 21.23 8.00
C ILE A 47 33.27 22.05 6.91
N LEU A 48 32.01 22.42 7.13
CA LEU A 48 31.29 23.31 6.21
C LEU A 48 31.99 24.68 6.09
N ARG A 49 32.41 25.27 7.21
CA ARG A 49 33.19 26.52 7.24
C ARG A 49 34.48 26.41 6.44
N PHE A 50 35.20 25.29 6.60
CA PHE A 50 36.41 25.00 5.82
C PHE A 50 36.12 24.87 4.32
N LEU A 51 35.08 24.13 3.93
CA LEU A 51 34.67 23.98 2.53
C LEU A 51 34.27 25.33 1.90
N ARG A 52 33.54 26.18 2.63
CA ARG A 52 33.18 27.54 2.20
C ARG A 52 34.40 28.44 2.01
N ILE A 53 35.39 28.33 2.90
CA ILE A 53 36.67 29.04 2.77
C ILE A 53 37.41 28.59 1.50
N ILE A 54 37.45 27.28 1.24
CA ILE A 54 38.04 26.74 0.02
C ILE A 54 37.28 27.20 -1.23
N GLN A 55 35.95 27.21 -1.18
CA GLN A 55 35.11 27.68 -2.29
C GLN A 55 35.46 29.12 -2.69
N LEU A 56 35.63 30.04 -1.73
CA LEU A 56 36.03 31.42 -2.01
C LEU A 56 37.39 31.50 -2.74
N ILE A 57 38.35 30.66 -2.36
CA ILE A 57 39.66 30.60 -3.03
C ILE A 57 39.51 30.01 -4.44
N ASN A 58 38.63 29.02 -4.62
CA ASN A 58 38.40 28.39 -5.92
C ASN A 58 37.73 29.34 -6.92
N GLU A 59 36.75 30.11 -6.47
CA GLU A 59 36.08 31.11 -7.31
C GLU A 59 37.02 32.24 -7.75
N GLU A 60 37.95 32.66 -6.89
CA GLU A 60 39.02 33.58 -7.27
C GLU A 60 39.94 32.97 -8.33
N ALA A 61 40.34 31.70 -8.17
CA ALA A 61 41.20 31.00 -9.11
C ALA A 61 40.54 30.79 -10.50
N LEU A 62 39.20 30.74 -10.54
CA LEU A 62 38.40 30.69 -11.77
C LEU A 62 38.16 32.08 -12.39
N GLY A 63 38.58 33.16 -11.72
CA GLY A 63 38.38 34.54 -12.17
C GLY A 63 36.95 35.04 -12.02
N LEU A 64 36.14 34.38 -11.19
CA LEU A 64 34.76 34.77 -10.91
C LEU A 64 34.66 35.88 -9.86
N ASP A 65 35.72 36.07 -9.08
CA ASP A 65 35.79 37.01 -7.95
C ASP A 65 37.10 37.82 -7.97
N GLU A 66 37.12 38.93 -7.22
CA GLU A 66 38.32 39.78 -7.06
C GLU A 66 39.50 39.01 -6.43
N PRO A 67 40.77 39.39 -6.69
CA PRO A 67 41.92 38.70 -6.12
C PRO A 67 41.95 38.76 -4.59
N ILE A 68 42.34 37.65 -3.94
CA ILE A 68 42.43 37.56 -2.48
C ILE A 68 43.85 37.93 -2.05
N GLU A 69 44.02 39.09 -1.42
CA GLU A 69 45.34 39.58 -1.01
C GLU A 69 45.92 38.79 0.17
N ASN A 70 45.11 38.51 1.19
CA ASN A 70 45.54 37.88 2.43
C ASN A 70 44.38 37.18 3.17
N ALA A 71 44.69 36.58 4.33
CA ALA A 71 43.70 35.91 5.19
C ALA A 71 42.63 36.88 5.73
N ASP A 72 42.93 38.18 5.84
CA ASP A 72 41.98 39.19 6.32
C ASP A 72 40.89 39.42 5.27
N THR A 73 41.28 39.55 4.00
CA THR A 73 40.35 39.65 2.86
C THR A 73 39.42 38.45 2.84
N LEU A 74 39.97 37.24 3.05
CA LEU A 74 39.21 36.00 3.10
C LEU A 74 38.18 35.98 4.25
N TYR A 75 38.58 36.43 5.44
CA TYR A 75 37.70 36.51 6.62
C TYR A 75 36.52 37.47 6.40
N PHE A 76 36.78 38.66 5.86
CA PHE A 76 35.71 39.63 5.61
C PHE A 76 34.78 39.17 4.47
N ARG A 77 35.31 38.54 3.42
CA ARG A 77 34.48 37.96 2.36
C ARG A 77 33.59 36.83 2.86
N TYR A 78 34.13 35.94 3.70
CA TYR A 78 33.34 34.88 4.33
C TYR A 78 32.14 35.47 5.08
N ARG A 79 32.39 36.46 5.96
CA ARG A 79 31.34 37.08 6.80
C ARG A 79 30.29 37.83 5.98
N ASN A 80 30.67 38.40 4.85
CA ASN A 80 29.74 39.14 3.99
C ASN A 80 28.87 38.23 3.12
N ARG A 81 29.36 37.03 2.79
CA ARG A 81 28.71 36.13 1.83
C ARG A 81 27.86 35.06 2.48
N PHE A 82 28.29 34.52 3.61
CA PHE A 82 27.61 33.42 4.28
C PHE A 82 26.91 33.93 5.55
N ASP A 83 25.63 33.61 5.67
CA ASP A 83 24.83 33.91 6.86
C ASP A 83 25.09 32.85 7.95
N ASP A 84 26.29 32.92 8.54
CA ASP A 84 26.76 32.03 9.61
C ASP A 84 26.58 32.73 10.96
N ILE A 85 25.84 32.10 11.88
CA ILE A 85 25.55 32.64 13.23
C ILE A 85 26.85 32.82 14.04
N GLU A 86 27.86 31.96 13.81
CA GLU A 86 29.15 32.00 14.50
C GLU A 86 30.32 31.90 13.50
N PRO A 87 30.61 32.97 12.73
CA PRO A 87 31.62 32.90 11.69
C PRO A 87 33.02 32.58 12.27
N PRO A 88 33.89 31.88 11.50
CA PRO A 88 35.22 31.51 11.96
C PRO A 88 36.04 32.75 12.30
N SER A 89 36.70 32.74 13.46
CA SER A 89 37.53 33.87 13.88
C SER A 89 38.68 34.12 12.89
N LYS A 90 39.17 35.36 12.83
CA LYS A 90 40.30 35.74 11.99
C LYS A 90 41.55 34.85 12.19
N LYS A 91 41.82 34.43 13.43
CA LYS A 91 42.91 33.48 13.75
C LYS A 91 42.67 32.11 13.13
N LYS A 92 41.43 31.61 13.15
CA LYS A 92 41.06 30.34 12.52
C LYS A 92 41.25 30.39 11.00
N VAL A 93 40.86 31.48 10.36
CA VAL A 93 41.05 31.67 8.90
C VAL A 93 42.53 31.69 8.52
N ASP A 94 43.36 32.42 9.26
CA ASP A 94 44.81 32.45 9.01
C ASP A 94 45.47 31.06 9.20
N GLN A 95 45.02 30.29 10.19
CA GLN A 95 45.47 28.91 10.38
C GLN A 95 45.10 27.99 9.21
N ILE A 96 43.87 28.08 8.70
CA ILE A 96 43.44 27.33 7.51
C ILE A 96 44.34 27.69 6.32
N VAL A 97 44.59 28.98 6.08
CA VAL A 97 45.50 29.45 5.03
C VAL A 97 46.91 28.85 5.21
N ASN A 98 47.45 28.87 6.43
CA ASN A 98 48.78 28.31 6.71
C ASN A 98 48.84 26.80 6.47
N VAL A 99 47.77 26.05 6.76
CA VAL A 99 47.66 24.61 6.47
C VAL A 99 47.59 24.37 4.96
N LEU A 100 46.79 25.15 4.22
CA LEU A 100 46.71 25.06 2.76
C LEU A 100 48.07 25.37 2.10
N VAL A 101 48.85 26.30 2.68
CA VAL A 101 50.24 26.56 2.24
C VAL A 101 51.16 25.39 2.56
N LYS A 102 51.09 24.82 3.78
CA LYS A 102 51.88 23.65 4.20
C LYS A 102 51.68 22.46 3.25
N TYR A 103 50.44 22.22 2.82
CA TYR A 103 50.07 21.16 1.88
C TYR A 103 50.26 21.51 0.41
N ASN A 104 50.82 22.69 0.11
CA ASN A 104 51.10 23.13 -1.25
C ASN A 104 49.83 23.33 -2.12
N TRP A 105 48.67 23.55 -1.51
CA TRP A 105 47.43 23.81 -2.23
C TRP A 105 47.34 25.26 -2.69
N ILE A 106 47.87 26.18 -1.89
CA ILE A 106 47.97 27.60 -2.21
C ILE A 106 49.39 28.11 -1.98
N SER A 107 49.73 29.22 -2.60
CA SER A 107 50.97 29.95 -2.36
C SER A 107 50.73 31.38 -1.92
N LYS A 108 51.45 31.79 -0.88
CA LYS A 108 51.43 33.17 -0.39
C LYS A 108 52.44 33.99 -1.18
N GLN A 109 51.94 34.83 -2.10
CA GLN A 109 52.74 35.84 -2.78
C GLN A 109 52.59 37.19 -2.06
N THR A 110 53.48 38.14 -2.34
CA THR A 110 53.55 39.44 -1.64
C THR A 110 52.27 40.28 -1.73
N ARG A 111 51.40 40.01 -2.71
CA ARG A 111 50.15 40.74 -2.95
C ARG A 111 48.92 39.85 -3.14
N GLN A 112 49.05 38.52 -3.12
CA GLN A 112 47.94 37.61 -3.39
C GLN A 112 48.17 36.20 -2.86
N LEU A 113 47.09 35.53 -2.48
CA LEU A 113 47.03 34.09 -2.30
C LEU A 113 46.72 33.45 -3.65
N LYS A 114 47.68 32.74 -4.23
CA LYS A 114 47.52 32.08 -5.53
C LYS A 114 47.31 30.58 -5.37
N MET A 115 46.23 30.04 -5.93
CA MET A 115 45.99 28.61 -5.99
C MET A 115 47.03 27.89 -6.87
N ARG A 116 47.50 26.72 -6.44
CA ARG A 116 48.41 25.84 -7.22
C ARG A 116 47.62 24.71 -7.87
N ASP A 117 48.18 24.09 -8.91
CA ASP A 117 47.51 23.00 -9.67
C ASP A 117 47.11 21.80 -8.80
N VAL A 118 47.93 21.49 -7.78
CA VAL A 118 47.61 20.47 -6.78
C VAL A 118 46.42 20.91 -5.93
N GLY A 119 46.40 22.17 -5.48
CA GLY A 119 45.29 22.72 -4.72
C GLY A 119 43.99 22.73 -5.49
N LYS A 120 44.01 23.14 -6.76
CA LYS A 120 42.84 23.12 -7.65
C LYS A 120 42.19 21.74 -7.67
N ARG A 121 42.97 20.70 -7.99
CA ARG A 121 42.47 19.31 -8.04
C ARG A 121 41.95 18.84 -6.69
N MET A 122 42.67 19.08 -5.60
CA MET A 122 42.27 18.59 -4.27
C MET A 122 41.03 19.31 -3.73
N MET A 123 40.94 20.63 -3.94
CA MET A 123 39.80 21.44 -3.53
C MET A 123 38.54 21.09 -4.33
N ASP A 124 38.67 20.94 -5.67
CA ASP A 124 37.56 20.47 -6.52
C ASP A 124 37.09 19.07 -6.11
N THR A 125 38.03 18.16 -5.81
CA THR A 125 37.70 16.80 -5.36
C THR A 125 36.97 16.79 -4.03
N LEU A 126 37.39 17.64 -3.07
CA LEU A 126 36.72 17.75 -1.78
C LEU A 126 35.31 18.34 -1.90
N ILE A 127 35.13 19.38 -2.70
CA ILE A 127 33.81 19.97 -2.96
C ILE A 127 32.90 18.94 -3.62
N ARG A 128 33.41 18.22 -4.65
CA ARG A 128 32.66 17.16 -5.31
C ARG A 128 32.29 16.04 -4.34
N LEU A 129 33.24 15.54 -3.53
CA LEU A 129 32.99 14.52 -2.52
C LEU A 129 31.88 14.95 -1.54
N ALA A 130 31.91 16.20 -1.10
CA ALA A 130 30.94 16.73 -0.17
C ALA A 130 29.54 16.84 -0.79
N ASN A 131 29.44 17.29 -2.04
CA ASN A 131 28.19 17.33 -2.79
C ASN A 131 27.65 15.93 -3.08
N ASP A 132 28.51 14.98 -3.45
CA ASP A 132 28.12 13.60 -3.72
C ASP A 132 27.63 12.89 -2.46
N SER A 133 28.32 13.11 -1.33
CA SER A 133 27.92 12.56 -0.03
C SER A 133 26.60 13.17 0.43
N LEU A 134 26.40 14.48 0.21
CA LEU A 134 25.11 15.12 0.48
C LEU A 134 24.00 14.58 -0.42
N ALA A 135 24.24 14.42 -1.72
CA ALA A 135 23.28 13.84 -2.65
C ALA A 135 22.92 12.41 -2.22
N TYR A 136 23.90 11.60 -1.81
CA TYR A 136 23.65 10.28 -1.25
C TYR A 136 22.68 10.36 -0.07
N TYR A 137 22.92 11.21 0.93
CA TYR A 137 22.02 11.25 2.08
C TYR A 137 20.67 11.92 1.82
N MET A 138 20.58 12.85 0.85
CA MET A 138 19.36 13.57 0.48
C MET A 138 18.33 12.73 -0.29
N HIS A 139 18.75 11.65 -0.94
CA HIS A 139 17.86 10.83 -1.75
C HIS A 139 17.43 9.55 -1.02
N ASP A 140 16.24 9.06 -1.37
CA ASP A 140 15.78 7.71 -1.02
C ASP A 140 16.71 6.63 -1.60
N ASP A 141 16.61 5.40 -1.13
CA ASP A 141 17.49 4.27 -1.46
C ASP A 141 17.61 4.03 -2.99
N ILE A 142 16.53 4.28 -3.74
CA ILE A 142 16.51 4.24 -5.22
C ILE A 142 17.41 5.34 -5.79
N GLY A 143 17.20 6.59 -5.34
CA GLY A 143 18.00 7.73 -5.80
C GLY A 143 19.47 7.57 -5.43
N ARG A 144 19.78 7.12 -4.21
CA ARG A 144 21.14 6.79 -3.75
C ARG A 144 21.86 5.86 -4.72
N SER A 145 21.21 4.79 -5.12
CA SER A 145 21.76 3.79 -6.05
C SER A 145 22.04 4.41 -7.43
N LEU A 146 21.13 5.26 -7.93
CA LEU A 146 21.30 5.96 -9.21
C LEU A 146 22.41 7.02 -9.19
N PHE A 147 22.54 7.78 -8.10
CA PHE A 147 23.64 8.73 -7.95
C PHE A 147 25.00 8.03 -7.85
N GLN A 148 25.07 6.88 -7.18
CA GLN A 148 26.28 6.06 -7.16
C GLN A 148 26.62 5.52 -8.55
N ALA A 149 25.63 5.05 -9.31
CA ALA A 149 25.82 4.64 -10.70
C ALA A 149 26.36 5.80 -11.55
N ARG A 150 25.79 7.00 -11.41
CA ARG A 150 26.24 8.20 -12.17
C ARG A 150 27.67 8.55 -11.84
N ARG A 151 28.04 8.49 -10.55
CA ARG A 151 29.41 8.71 -10.10
C ARG A 151 30.37 7.67 -10.66
N ASP A 152 30.01 6.39 -10.65
CA ASP A 152 30.86 5.34 -11.20
C ASP A 152 31.04 5.51 -12.72
N ALA A 153 30.02 6.02 -13.43
CA ALA A 153 30.14 6.41 -14.85
C ALA A 153 31.19 7.52 -15.05
N GLU A 154 31.11 8.60 -14.26
CA GLU A 154 32.06 9.72 -14.32
C GLU A 154 33.48 9.30 -13.92
N LEU A 155 33.61 8.41 -12.94
CA LEU A 155 34.92 7.88 -12.54
C LEU A 155 35.51 6.99 -13.62
N SER A 156 34.70 6.17 -14.29
CA SER A 156 35.16 5.37 -15.44
C SER A 156 35.74 6.26 -16.53
N GLU A 157 35.04 7.35 -16.88
CA GLU A 157 35.51 8.33 -17.85
C GLU A 157 36.86 8.93 -17.46
N ALA A 158 37.01 9.37 -16.21
CA ALA A 158 38.26 9.94 -15.73
C ALA A 158 39.42 8.94 -15.71
N TYR A 159 39.17 7.64 -15.46
CA TYR A 159 40.21 6.61 -15.48
C TYR A 159 40.68 6.27 -16.90
N ASP A 160 39.74 6.17 -17.85
CA ASP A 160 40.04 5.88 -19.25
C ASP A 160 40.85 7.03 -19.89
N ASP A 161 40.55 8.29 -19.54
CA ASP A 161 41.35 9.47 -19.95
C ASP A 161 42.83 9.38 -19.50
N HIS A 162 43.12 8.59 -18.46
CA HIS A 162 44.46 8.34 -17.94
C HIS A 162 45.05 6.99 -18.40
N GLY A 163 44.38 6.27 -19.29
CA GLY A 163 44.81 4.96 -19.82
C GLY A 163 44.69 3.81 -18.82
N ILE A 164 43.85 3.96 -17.78
CA ILE A 164 43.57 2.92 -16.79
C ILE A 164 42.20 2.33 -17.13
N SER A 165 42.12 1.00 -17.29
CA SER A 165 40.86 0.32 -17.64
C SER A 165 39.73 0.62 -16.63
N GLY A 166 38.70 1.33 -17.09
CA GLY A 166 37.49 1.67 -16.32
C GLY A 166 36.49 0.52 -16.13
N GLY A 167 36.75 -0.69 -16.65
CA GLY A 167 35.77 -1.80 -16.69
C GLY A 167 35.16 -2.17 -15.32
N ASN A 168 35.94 -2.10 -14.24
CA ASN A 168 35.43 -2.35 -12.88
C ASN A 168 34.39 -1.31 -12.43
N LYS A 169 34.53 -0.06 -12.89
CA LYS A 169 33.58 1.01 -12.60
C LYS A 169 32.31 0.89 -13.41
N ILE A 170 32.40 0.43 -14.66
CA ILE A 170 31.22 0.09 -15.47
C ILE A 170 30.44 -1.06 -14.83
N ALA A 171 31.10 -2.10 -14.34
CA ALA A 171 30.45 -3.20 -13.64
C ALA A 171 29.76 -2.75 -12.34
N SER A 172 30.42 -1.87 -11.56
CA SER A 172 29.84 -1.25 -10.36
C SER A 172 28.61 -0.40 -10.70
N MET A 173 28.70 0.40 -11.76
CA MET A 173 27.58 1.20 -12.27
C MET A 173 26.38 0.33 -12.64
N ILE A 174 26.58 -0.74 -13.44
CA ILE A 174 25.50 -1.65 -13.86
C ILE A 174 24.82 -2.27 -12.64
N ARG A 175 25.60 -2.78 -11.68
CA ARG A 175 25.05 -3.36 -10.45
C ARG A 175 24.22 -2.36 -9.64
N ASN A 176 24.65 -1.09 -9.57
CA ASN A 176 23.90 -0.05 -8.89
C ASN A 176 22.59 0.30 -9.62
N VAL A 177 22.58 0.26 -10.95
CA VAL A 177 21.35 0.39 -11.76
C VAL A 177 20.41 -0.79 -11.53
N GLU A 178 20.91 -2.03 -11.54
CA GLU A 178 20.11 -3.24 -11.25
C GLU A 178 19.48 -3.19 -9.85
N ASN A 179 20.23 -2.76 -8.84
CA ASN A 179 19.71 -2.56 -7.50
C ASN A 179 18.60 -1.49 -7.46
N ALA A 180 18.79 -0.36 -8.17
CA ALA A 180 17.77 0.68 -8.26
C ALA A 180 16.49 0.15 -8.93
N ILE A 181 16.61 -0.66 -9.98
CA ILE A 181 15.47 -1.28 -10.67
C ILE A 181 14.72 -2.24 -9.75
N GLN A 182 15.45 -3.06 -8.99
CA GLN A 182 14.84 -3.98 -8.04
C GLN A 182 14.06 -3.22 -6.96
N LEU A 183 14.65 -2.17 -6.40
CA LEU A 183 13.98 -1.32 -5.41
C LEU A 183 12.76 -0.58 -5.99
N MET A 184 12.82 -0.12 -7.24
CA MET A 184 11.66 0.46 -7.93
C MET A 184 10.52 -0.53 -8.10
N LYS A 185 10.82 -1.80 -8.42
CA LYS A 185 9.81 -2.86 -8.53
C LYS A 185 9.19 -3.20 -7.18
N GLU A 186 10.01 -3.30 -6.13
CA GLU A 186 9.55 -3.61 -4.77
C GLU A 186 8.67 -2.50 -4.19
N ARG A 187 9.05 -1.25 -4.42
CA ARG A 187 8.34 -0.05 -3.93
C ARG A 187 7.41 0.57 -4.97
N GLU A 188 7.04 -0.15 -6.03
CA GLU A 188 6.22 0.41 -7.12
C GLU A 188 4.87 0.95 -6.59
N LEU A 189 4.21 0.18 -5.72
CA LEU A 189 2.94 0.57 -5.11
C LEU A 189 3.09 1.77 -4.16
N GLU A 190 4.15 1.80 -3.36
CA GLU A 190 4.45 2.91 -2.46
C GLU A 190 4.65 4.22 -3.23
N LEU A 191 5.44 4.17 -4.31
CA LEU A 191 5.71 5.31 -5.18
C LEU A 191 4.46 5.77 -5.94
N LEU A 192 3.55 4.87 -6.32
CA LEU A 192 2.30 5.25 -6.99
C LEU A 192 1.23 5.77 -6.02
N ALA A 193 1.32 5.41 -4.74
CA ALA A 193 0.41 5.85 -3.69
C ALA A 193 0.73 7.26 -3.15
N ASP A 194 1.98 7.71 -3.22
CA ASP A 194 2.37 9.04 -2.76
C ASP A 194 1.79 10.16 -3.66
N ARG A 195 1.07 11.11 -3.04
CA ARG A 195 0.42 12.25 -3.69
C ARG A 195 1.40 13.22 -4.38
N ASN A 196 2.67 13.18 -4.00
CA ASN A 196 3.74 14.02 -4.58
C ASN A 196 4.83 13.18 -5.26
N ALA A 197 4.52 11.99 -5.77
CA ALA A 197 5.52 11.12 -6.38
C ALA A 197 6.08 11.61 -7.72
N LEU A 198 5.32 12.41 -8.49
CA LEU A 198 5.70 12.79 -9.86
C LEU A 198 7.09 13.44 -9.96
N PRO A 199 7.46 14.46 -9.16
CA PRO A 199 8.81 15.03 -9.21
C PRO A 199 9.91 14.01 -8.91
N GLN A 200 9.66 13.06 -8.02
CA GLN A 200 10.63 12.02 -7.67
C GLN A 200 10.79 11.01 -8.81
N LEU A 201 9.69 10.60 -9.44
CA LEU A 201 9.70 9.71 -10.61
C LEU A 201 10.38 10.37 -11.82
N GLU A 202 10.17 11.66 -12.04
CA GLU A 202 10.86 12.43 -13.08
C GLU A 202 12.38 12.48 -12.86
N ILE A 203 12.82 12.72 -11.62
CA ILE A 203 14.26 12.70 -11.27
C ILE A 203 14.85 11.32 -11.55
N ILE A 204 14.17 10.25 -11.14
CA ILE A 204 14.60 8.87 -11.38
C ILE A 204 14.72 8.59 -12.88
N HIS A 205 13.70 8.97 -13.66
CA HIS A 205 13.69 8.76 -15.10
C HIS A 205 14.82 9.54 -15.80
N GLN A 206 15.03 10.80 -15.42
CA GLN A 206 16.10 11.63 -15.97
C GLN A 206 17.49 11.05 -15.66
N LEU A 207 17.70 10.55 -14.43
CA LEU A 207 18.96 9.89 -14.06
C LEU A 207 19.19 8.60 -14.86
N MET A 208 18.13 7.80 -15.08
CA MET A 208 18.20 6.60 -15.93
C MET A 208 18.58 6.95 -17.38
N GLN A 209 17.96 7.99 -17.97
CA GLN A 209 18.31 8.46 -19.32
C GLN A 209 19.74 8.98 -19.41
N GLU A 210 20.20 9.74 -18.41
CA GLU A 210 21.58 10.25 -18.37
C GLU A 210 22.60 9.09 -18.34
N LEU A 211 22.31 8.07 -17.53
CA LEU A 211 23.13 6.85 -17.43
C LEU A 211 23.13 6.05 -18.73
N GLU A 212 21.98 5.96 -19.40
CA GLU A 212 21.84 5.27 -20.68
C GLU A 212 22.70 5.93 -21.77
N ILE A 213 22.65 7.25 -21.87
CA ILE A 213 23.48 8.01 -22.81
C ILE A 213 24.97 7.79 -22.50
N LYS A 214 25.38 7.98 -21.24
CA LYS A 214 26.78 7.83 -20.84
C LYS A 214 27.32 6.43 -21.12
N LEU A 215 26.56 5.40 -20.78
CA LEU A 215 26.95 4.00 -20.98
C LEU A 215 26.98 3.63 -22.48
N SER A 216 26.04 4.14 -23.28
CA SER A 216 26.04 3.97 -24.74
C SER A 216 27.26 4.60 -25.41
N GLU A 217 27.62 5.82 -24.99
CA GLU A 217 28.84 6.48 -25.43
C GLU A 217 30.09 5.67 -25.07
N ARG A 218 30.13 5.10 -23.86
CA ARG A 218 31.24 4.24 -23.43
C ARG A 218 31.33 2.96 -24.26
N PHE A 219 30.23 2.25 -24.49
CA PHE A 219 30.25 1.04 -25.31
C PHE A 219 30.76 1.30 -26.72
N ARG A 220 30.41 2.44 -27.32
CA ARG A 220 30.94 2.85 -28.62
C ARG A 220 32.47 3.00 -28.62
N GLN A 221 33.06 3.43 -27.51
CA GLN A 221 34.52 3.54 -27.36
C GLN A 221 35.19 2.17 -27.18
N PHE A 222 34.52 1.19 -26.54
CA PHE A 222 35.07 -0.16 -26.38
C PHE A 222 35.02 -1.02 -27.64
N TYR A 223 34.15 -0.71 -28.60
CA TYR A 223 34.11 -1.40 -29.91
C TYR A 223 35.41 -1.33 -30.71
N THR A 224 36.33 -0.42 -30.37
CA THR A 224 37.63 -0.25 -31.05
C THR A 224 38.79 -0.99 -30.38
N LEU A 225 38.58 -1.61 -29.21
CA LEU A 225 39.61 -2.33 -28.44
C LEU A 225 39.37 -3.85 -28.52
N GLU A 226 40.44 -4.63 -28.75
CA GLU A 226 40.41 -6.08 -29.00
C GLU A 226 39.97 -6.96 -27.79
N ASP A 227 39.51 -6.37 -26.67
CA ASP A 227 39.04 -7.08 -25.44
C ASP A 227 37.54 -7.50 -25.46
N SER A 228 36.96 -7.60 -26.66
CA SER A 228 35.51 -7.75 -26.92
C SER A 228 34.79 -8.91 -26.18
N LEU A 229 35.48 -10.02 -25.89
CA LEU A 229 34.82 -11.22 -25.34
C LEU A 229 34.45 -11.12 -23.86
N VAL A 230 35.28 -10.47 -23.03
CA VAL A 230 35.00 -10.31 -21.58
C VAL A 230 33.99 -9.19 -21.35
N LEU A 231 34.00 -8.17 -22.20
CA LEU A 231 33.10 -7.02 -22.09
C LEU A 231 31.73 -7.24 -22.74
N SER A 232 31.57 -8.24 -23.61
CA SER A 232 30.31 -8.56 -24.29
C SER A 232 29.18 -8.88 -23.30
N ASN A 233 29.44 -9.68 -22.26
CA ASN A 233 28.44 -9.99 -21.24
C ASN A 233 28.06 -8.73 -20.44
N LEU A 234 29.07 -7.93 -20.08
CA LEU A 234 28.87 -6.67 -19.37
C LEU A 234 28.04 -5.69 -20.20
N MET A 235 28.28 -5.63 -21.51
CA MET A 235 27.53 -4.81 -22.45
C MET A 235 26.08 -5.24 -22.53
N GLN A 236 25.84 -6.55 -22.70
CA GLN A 236 24.48 -7.08 -22.76
C GLN A 236 23.71 -6.82 -21.46
N SER A 237 24.31 -7.10 -20.30
CA SER A 237 23.70 -6.81 -18.99
C SER A 237 23.44 -5.32 -18.80
N GLY A 238 24.41 -4.46 -19.14
CA GLY A 238 24.26 -3.01 -19.00
C GLY A 238 23.17 -2.43 -19.89
N THR A 239 23.10 -2.83 -21.17
CA THR A 239 22.03 -2.40 -22.07
C THR A 239 20.67 -2.92 -21.62
N SER A 240 20.58 -4.17 -21.17
CA SER A 240 19.32 -4.74 -20.66
C SER A 240 18.84 -4.02 -19.40
N ALA A 241 19.73 -3.80 -18.43
CA ALA A 241 19.38 -3.13 -17.18
C ALA A 241 18.91 -1.69 -17.44
N LEU A 242 19.60 -0.94 -18.31
CA LEU A 242 19.18 0.43 -18.63
C LEU A 242 17.86 0.49 -19.39
N ALA A 243 17.66 -0.39 -20.37
CA ALA A 243 16.38 -0.47 -21.07
C ALA A 243 15.22 -0.79 -20.10
N ASP A 244 15.40 -1.80 -19.24
CA ASP A 244 14.43 -2.15 -18.20
C ASP A 244 14.16 -0.97 -17.25
N GLY A 245 15.21 -0.25 -16.83
CA GLY A 245 15.09 0.89 -15.91
C GLY A 245 14.41 2.12 -16.53
N THR A 246 14.76 2.47 -17.76
CA THR A 246 14.12 3.56 -18.52
C THR A 246 12.65 3.23 -18.78
N ASN A 247 12.36 1.99 -19.15
CA ASN A 247 10.99 1.52 -19.44
C ASN A 247 10.13 1.48 -18.18
N LEU A 248 10.65 0.94 -17.07
CA LEU A 248 9.94 0.89 -15.80
C LEU A 248 9.65 2.31 -15.28
N SER A 249 10.65 3.20 -15.28
CA SER A 249 10.45 4.58 -14.82
C SER A 249 9.43 5.34 -15.68
N MET A 250 9.47 5.17 -17.01
CA MET A 250 8.48 5.77 -17.92
C MET A 250 7.08 5.19 -17.70
N GLY A 251 6.96 3.87 -17.55
CA GLY A 251 5.70 3.19 -17.22
C GLY A 251 5.10 3.70 -15.92
N MET A 252 5.91 3.89 -14.87
CA MET A 252 5.46 4.45 -13.60
C MET A 252 4.95 5.89 -13.74
N ILE A 253 5.65 6.76 -14.49
CA ILE A 253 5.18 8.12 -14.78
C ILE A 253 3.84 8.09 -15.51
N ASN A 254 3.72 7.27 -16.57
CA ASN A 254 2.50 7.15 -17.35
C ASN A 254 1.31 6.67 -16.49
N LYS A 255 1.53 5.65 -15.65
CA LYS A 255 0.52 5.14 -14.72
C LYS A 255 0.10 6.22 -13.73
N TYR A 256 1.04 6.92 -13.11
CA TYR A 256 0.77 8.00 -12.16
C TYR A 256 -0.07 9.13 -12.79
N LEU A 257 0.31 9.57 -13.99
CA LEU A 257 -0.44 10.58 -14.73
C LEU A 257 -1.86 10.11 -15.05
N LYS A 258 -1.99 8.87 -15.52
CA LYS A 258 -3.30 8.28 -15.85
C LYS A 258 -4.20 8.19 -14.61
N PHE A 259 -3.66 7.76 -13.47
CA PHE A 259 -4.37 7.73 -12.20
C PHE A 259 -4.84 9.13 -11.77
N THR A 260 -3.95 10.13 -11.87
CA THR A 260 -4.29 11.52 -11.57
C THR A 260 -5.39 12.06 -12.49
N MET A 261 -5.32 11.74 -13.80
CA MET A 261 -6.34 12.12 -14.77
C MET A 261 -7.66 11.39 -14.54
N MET A 262 -7.64 10.12 -14.14
CA MET A 262 -8.85 9.36 -13.81
C MET A 262 -9.64 10.03 -12.68
N LYS A 263 -8.98 10.57 -11.65
CA LYS A 263 -9.66 11.35 -10.59
C LYS A 263 -10.44 12.54 -11.12
N GLN A 264 -9.95 13.16 -12.18
CA GLN A 264 -10.54 14.37 -12.78
C GLN A 264 -11.57 14.05 -13.87
N THR A 265 -11.64 12.80 -14.32
CA THR A 265 -12.49 12.42 -15.44
C THR A 265 -13.90 12.15 -14.97
N MET A 266 -14.88 12.86 -15.54
CA MET A 266 -16.30 12.65 -15.24
C MET A 266 -16.72 11.22 -15.67
N LEU A 267 -17.35 10.48 -14.75
CA LEU A 267 -17.86 9.14 -15.04
C LEU A 267 -18.87 9.19 -16.19
N LEU A 268 -18.52 8.56 -17.31
CA LEU A 268 -19.43 8.41 -18.45
C LEU A 268 -20.46 7.31 -18.12
N SER A 269 -21.72 7.55 -18.44
CA SER A 269 -22.82 6.61 -18.23
C SER A 269 -22.86 5.45 -19.23
N SER A 270 -21.94 5.41 -20.22
CA SER A 270 -21.85 4.32 -21.20
C SER A 270 -20.52 3.56 -21.09
N ILE A 271 -20.63 2.28 -20.72
CA ILE A 271 -19.50 1.35 -20.68
C ILE A 271 -19.44 0.63 -22.03
N ASN A 272 -18.27 0.63 -22.69
CA ASN A 272 -18.05 -0.16 -23.90
C ASN A 272 -17.47 -1.54 -23.52
N PRO A 273 -18.22 -2.65 -23.67
CA PRO A 273 -17.80 -3.97 -23.20
C PRO A 273 -16.50 -4.48 -23.83
N GLU A 274 -16.26 -4.21 -25.11
CA GLU A 274 -15.05 -4.65 -25.81
C GLU A 274 -13.80 -3.94 -25.29
N LYS A 275 -13.91 -2.65 -24.93
CA LYS A 275 -12.80 -1.92 -24.32
C LYS A 275 -12.48 -2.43 -22.92
N VAL A 276 -13.50 -2.80 -22.14
CA VAL A 276 -13.32 -3.39 -20.80
C VAL A 276 -12.66 -4.77 -20.91
N ARG A 277 -13.10 -5.61 -21.85
CA ARG A 277 -12.50 -6.92 -22.09
C ARG A 277 -11.03 -6.81 -22.51
N LEU A 278 -10.71 -5.89 -23.42
CA LEU A 278 -9.35 -5.63 -23.86
C LEU A 278 -8.48 -5.14 -22.68
N PHE A 279 -9.02 -4.23 -21.86
CA PHE A 279 -8.35 -3.74 -20.65
C PHE A 279 -8.05 -4.86 -19.66
N ILE A 280 -9.04 -5.72 -19.34
CA ILE A 280 -8.84 -6.87 -18.43
C ILE A 280 -7.78 -7.83 -18.97
N THR A 281 -7.77 -8.07 -20.28
CA THR A 281 -6.79 -8.95 -20.92
C THR A 281 -5.37 -8.38 -20.80
N GLN A 282 -5.23 -7.06 -20.99
CA GLN A 282 -3.95 -6.36 -20.89
C GLN A 282 -3.49 -6.13 -19.44
N MET A 283 -4.41 -6.19 -18.47
CA MET A 283 -4.12 -6.03 -17.05
C MET A 283 -3.37 -7.22 -16.45
N TYR A 284 -3.55 -8.43 -17.01
CA TYR A 284 -2.96 -9.65 -16.46
C TYR A 284 -1.43 -9.71 -16.63
N ASP A 285 -0.93 -9.16 -17.73
CA ASP A 285 0.50 -9.03 -18.02
C ASP A 285 0.78 -7.72 -18.79
N PRO A 286 0.78 -6.58 -18.09
CA PRO A 286 0.98 -5.30 -18.74
C PRO A 286 2.45 -5.16 -19.18
N PRO A 287 2.73 -4.71 -20.42
CA PRO A 287 4.08 -4.34 -20.83
C PRO A 287 4.70 -3.32 -19.86
N GLN A 288 6.00 -3.38 -19.61
CA GLN A 288 6.65 -2.51 -18.60
C GLN A 288 6.47 -1.01 -18.87
N GLU A 289 6.46 -0.59 -20.14
CA GLU A 289 6.23 0.80 -20.56
C GLU A 289 4.75 1.21 -20.53
N SER A 290 3.84 0.23 -20.33
CA SER A 290 2.42 0.44 -20.46
C SER A 290 1.85 1.32 -19.35
N ASP A 291 0.89 2.14 -19.75
CA ASP A 291 0.03 2.91 -18.88
C ASP A 291 -1.13 2.08 -18.28
N ILE A 292 -1.15 0.77 -18.53
CA ILE A 292 -2.19 -0.14 -18.01
C ILE A 292 -1.76 -0.62 -16.62
N PRO A 293 -2.48 -0.23 -15.56
CA PRO A 293 -2.16 -0.69 -14.22
C PRO A 293 -2.55 -2.16 -14.05
N ASN A 294 -1.76 -2.90 -13.26
CA ASN A 294 -2.13 -4.26 -12.84
C ASN A 294 -3.22 -4.23 -11.75
N ALA A 295 -3.77 -5.40 -11.41
CA ALA A 295 -4.82 -5.51 -10.40
C ALA A 295 -4.43 -4.88 -9.04
N TYR A 296 -3.20 -5.14 -8.59
CA TYR A 296 -2.68 -4.60 -7.33
C TYR A 296 -2.55 -3.07 -7.34
N GLN A 297 -2.16 -2.48 -8.47
CA GLN A 297 -2.03 -1.04 -8.65
C GLN A 297 -3.39 -0.34 -8.65
N ILE A 298 -4.41 -0.95 -9.28
CA ILE A 298 -5.78 -0.43 -9.21
C ILE A 298 -6.30 -0.50 -7.77
N MET A 299 -6.11 -1.62 -7.08
CA MET A 299 -6.55 -1.78 -5.69
C MET A 299 -5.88 -0.75 -4.78
N SER A 300 -4.55 -0.60 -4.86
CA SER A 300 -3.81 0.41 -4.10
C SER A 300 -4.27 1.84 -4.38
N PHE A 301 -4.76 2.12 -5.58
CA PHE A 301 -5.31 3.43 -5.93
C PHE A 301 -6.72 3.65 -5.38
N MET A 302 -7.52 2.60 -5.25
CA MET A 302 -8.86 2.65 -4.66
C MET A 302 -8.84 2.74 -3.14
N GLU A 303 -7.69 2.54 -2.49
CA GLU A 303 -7.49 2.56 -1.04
C GLU A 303 -6.65 3.77 -0.58
N GLN A 304 -6.86 4.95 -1.19
CA GLN A 304 -6.07 6.16 -0.90
C GLN A 304 -6.67 7.06 0.19
N ASN A 305 -7.77 6.64 0.80
CA ASN A 305 -8.46 7.30 1.90
C ASN A 305 -8.75 8.79 1.57
N GLU A 306 -9.23 9.02 0.35
CA GLU A 306 -9.67 10.28 -0.23
C GLU A 306 -10.96 10.81 0.42
N TYR A 307 -11.83 9.94 0.94
CA TYR A 307 -13.02 10.35 1.69
C TYR A 307 -13.17 9.65 3.06
N GLU A 308 -13.92 10.31 3.95
CA GLU A 308 -14.15 9.84 5.31
C GLU A 308 -14.93 8.52 5.28
N GLY A 309 -14.28 7.41 5.68
CA GLY A 309 -14.85 6.06 5.66
C GLY A 309 -14.30 5.11 4.59
N GLU A 310 -13.49 5.58 3.62
CA GLU A 310 -12.96 4.75 2.53
C GLU A 310 -12.13 3.55 3.02
N SER A 311 -11.38 3.71 4.11
CA SER A 311 -10.67 2.60 4.76
C SER A 311 -11.57 1.41 5.19
N MET A 312 -12.88 1.63 5.38
CA MET A 312 -13.87 0.58 5.69
C MET A 312 -14.51 -0.02 4.42
N ASP A 313 -14.46 0.68 3.28
CA ASP A 313 -14.98 0.21 1.99
C ASP A 313 -14.04 -0.80 1.31
N GLY A 314 -12.78 -0.90 1.77
CA GLY A 314 -11.73 -1.77 1.23
C GLY A 314 -11.82 -3.25 1.61
N LEU A 315 -12.92 -3.75 2.20
CA LEU A 315 -13.06 -5.18 2.50
C LEU A 315 -13.49 -5.97 1.25
N TRP A 316 -12.54 -6.28 0.38
CA TRP A 316 -12.79 -7.10 -0.81
C TRP A 316 -12.77 -8.60 -0.47
N ILE A 317 -13.94 -9.23 -0.54
CA ILE A 317 -14.08 -10.69 -0.45
C ILE A 317 -13.85 -11.28 -1.85
N PRO A 318 -12.88 -12.20 -2.04
CA PRO A 318 -12.70 -12.85 -3.33
C PRO A 318 -13.92 -13.74 -3.62
N ILE A 319 -14.78 -13.29 -4.53
CA ILE A 319 -15.84 -14.13 -5.08
C ILE A 319 -15.17 -15.06 -6.08
N LYS A 320 -15.13 -16.37 -5.79
CA LYS A 320 -14.76 -17.39 -6.77
C LYS A 320 -15.83 -17.39 -7.86
N PHE A 321 -15.51 -16.87 -9.05
CA PHE A 321 -16.28 -17.23 -10.24
C PHE A 321 -16.17 -18.75 -10.44
N ALA A 322 -17.26 -19.38 -10.86
CA ALA A 322 -17.23 -20.80 -11.25
C ALA A 322 -16.08 -20.98 -12.26
N ALA A 323 -15.25 -22.00 -12.01
CA ALA A 323 -13.97 -22.24 -12.68
C ALA A 323 -14.06 -22.11 -14.22
N PRO A 324 -12.95 -21.77 -14.91
CA PRO A 324 -12.91 -21.83 -16.37
C PRO A 324 -13.37 -23.22 -16.83
N LEU A 325 -14.27 -23.26 -17.81
CA LEU A 325 -14.76 -24.50 -18.41
C LEU A 325 -13.56 -25.40 -18.76
N SER A 326 -13.56 -26.63 -18.26
CA SER A 326 -12.49 -27.58 -18.58
C SER A 326 -12.50 -27.85 -20.08
N GLY A 327 -11.33 -28.15 -20.66
CA GLY A 327 -11.25 -28.56 -22.06
C GLY A 327 -12.12 -29.79 -22.37
N GLU A 328 -12.36 -30.61 -21.36
CA GLU A 328 -13.28 -31.76 -21.39
C GLU A 328 -14.73 -31.33 -21.56
N ALA A 329 -15.20 -30.32 -20.81
CA ALA A 329 -16.55 -29.77 -20.94
C ALA A 329 -16.77 -29.09 -22.31
N ILE A 330 -15.73 -28.48 -22.87
CA ILE A 330 -15.77 -27.94 -24.24
C ILE A 330 -15.84 -29.07 -25.26
N GLY A 331 -15.08 -30.15 -25.04
CA GLY A 331 -15.10 -31.35 -25.88
C GLY A 331 -16.46 -32.02 -25.90
N GLU A 332 -17.06 -32.26 -24.73
CA GLU A 332 -18.40 -32.85 -24.60
C GLU A 332 -19.48 -31.98 -25.25
N ALA A 333 -19.39 -30.65 -25.13
CA ALA A 333 -20.33 -29.75 -25.76
C ALA A 333 -20.21 -29.73 -27.29
N ILE A 334 -18.99 -29.82 -27.83
CA ILE A 334 -18.75 -29.94 -29.27
C ILE A 334 -19.27 -31.29 -29.76
N GLU A 335 -18.98 -32.38 -29.06
CA GLU A 335 -19.44 -33.72 -29.40
C GLU A 335 -20.98 -33.82 -29.36
N TYR A 336 -21.61 -33.20 -28.35
CA TYR A 336 -23.07 -33.09 -28.27
C TYR A 336 -23.63 -32.33 -29.47
N LEU A 337 -23.04 -31.20 -29.87
CA LEU A 337 -23.51 -30.41 -31.01
C LEU A 337 -23.28 -31.10 -32.36
N GLU A 338 -22.17 -31.82 -32.51
CA GLU A 338 -21.82 -32.52 -33.75
C GLU A 338 -22.66 -33.80 -33.95
N ASN A 339 -22.97 -34.50 -32.85
CA ASN A 339 -23.75 -35.75 -32.86
C ASN A 339 -25.21 -35.55 -32.41
N TYR A 340 -25.67 -34.30 -32.33
CA TYR A 340 -27.07 -34.00 -32.01
C TYR A 340 -27.96 -34.47 -33.16
N GLU A 341 -28.53 -35.65 -33.04
CA GLU A 341 -29.66 -36.06 -33.87
C GLU A 341 -30.94 -35.45 -33.28
N PRO A 342 -31.58 -34.47 -33.96
CA PRO A 342 -32.85 -33.94 -33.49
C PRO A 342 -33.87 -35.07 -33.46
N ILE A 343 -34.67 -35.14 -32.40
CA ILE A 343 -35.78 -36.09 -32.31
C ILE A 343 -36.78 -35.73 -33.42
N VAL A 344 -36.77 -36.50 -34.52
CA VAL A 344 -37.62 -36.28 -35.70
C VAL A 344 -38.94 -37.03 -35.62
N GLU A 345 -39.17 -37.78 -34.53
CA GLU A 345 -40.47 -38.38 -34.29
C GLU A 345 -41.49 -37.29 -34.02
N LEU A 346 -42.46 -37.16 -34.91
CA LEU A 346 -43.68 -36.39 -34.69
C LEU A 346 -44.24 -36.86 -33.34
N MET A 347 -44.31 -35.96 -32.36
CA MET A 347 -45.05 -36.21 -31.13
C MET A 347 -46.44 -36.70 -31.56
N GLN A 348 -46.75 -37.97 -31.26
CA GLN A 348 -48.12 -38.43 -31.32
C GLN A 348 -48.85 -37.60 -30.25
N GLU A 349 -49.75 -36.74 -30.69
CA GLU A 349 -50.76 -36.17 -29.80
C GLU A 349 -51.58 -37.35 -29.28
N ASP A 350 -51.17 -37.88 -28.14
CA ASP A 350 -52.05 -38.68 -27.32
C ASP A 350 -53.15 -37.72 -26.85
N ASP A 351 -54.32 -37.83 -27.46
CA ASP A 351 -55.57 -37.25 -26.97
C ASP A 351 -55.88 -37.86 -25.58
N GLN A 352 -55.19 -37.40 -24.55
CA GLN A 352 -55.56 -37.67 -23.16
C GLN A 352 -56.44 -36.51 -22.69
N GLU A 353 -57.73 -36.80 -22.54
CA GLU A 353 -58.68 -35.90 -21.88
C GLU A 353 -58.12 -35.48 -20.51
N ILE A 354 -57.87 -34.18 -20.35
CA ILE A 354 -57.38 -33.59 -19.10
C ILE A 354 -58.44 -33.80 -18.00
N GLN A 355 -58.17 -34.71 -17.05
CA GLN A 355 -58.96 -34.83 -15.83
C GLN A 355 -58.47 -33.79 -14.82
N TYR A 356 -59.30 -32.80 -14.55
CA TYR A 356 -59.06 -31.84 -13.47
C TYR A 356 -59.39 -32.50 -12.12
N ILE A 357 -58.40 -32.58 -11.25
CA ILE A 357 -58.60 -32.95 -9.84
C ILE A 357 -58.79 -31.64 -9.08
N ASN A 358 -59.96 -31.47 -8.45
CA ASN A 358 -60.17 -30.40 -7.48
C ASN A 358 -59.54 -30.83 -6.16
N GLU A 359 -58.45 -30.18 -5.78
CA GLU A 359 -57.81 -30.32 -4.47
C GLU A 359 -58.33 -29.20 -3.56
N GLU A 360 -59.23 -29.53 -2.64
CA GLU A 360 -59.69 -28.59 -1.61
C GLU A 360 -58.64 -28.51 -0.51
N ILE A 361 -57.87 -27.42 -0.49
CA ILE A 361 -56.92 -27.13 0.59
C ILE A 361 -57.69 -26.53 1.76
N ASP A 362 -57.61 -27.16 2.93
CA ASP A 362 -58.21 -26.65 4.16
C ASP A 362 -57.56 -25.31 4.55
N ILE A 363 -58.39 -24.29 4.79
CA ILE A 363 -57.96 -22.91 5.09
C ILE A 363 -57.08 -22.89 6.35
N ALA A 364 -57.31 -23.81 7.29
CA ALA A 364 -56.48 -23.95 8.50
C ALA A 364 -55.03 -24.35 8.18
N LEU A 365 -54.81 -25.19 7.17
CA LEU A 365 -53.47 -25.62 6.75
C LEU A 365 -52.73 -24.46 6.04
N LEU A 366 -53.47 -23.64 5.32
CA LEU A 366 -52.95 -22.47 4.61
C LEU A 366 -52.54 -21.36 5.59
N GLU A 367 -53.30 -21.15 6.66
CA GLU A 367 -52.98 -20.22 7.74
C GLU A 367 -51.72 -20.66 8.51
N ASP A 368 -51.54 -21.96 8.74
CA ASP A 368 -50.33 -22.50 9.39
C ASP A 368 -49.08 -22.34 8.52
N MET A 369 -49.17 -22.63 7.21
CA MET A 369 -48.06 -22.44 6.28
C MET A 369 -47.66 -20.95 6.11
N MET A 370 -48.64 -20.04 6.11
CA MET A 370 -48.38 -18.60 6.10
C MET A 370 -47.75 -18.15 7.41
N GLY A 371 -48.22 -18.67 8.55
CA GLY A 371 -47.67 -18.37 9.88
C GLY A 371 -46.21 -18.82 10.05
N GLU A 372 -45.82 -19.97 9.51
CA GLU A 372 -44.41 -20.41 9.51
C GLU A 372 -43.53 -19.50 8.66
N THR A 373 -44.06 -19.03 7.53
CA THR A 373 -43.32 -18.13 6.63
C THR A 373 -43.10 -16.75 7.28
N GLU A 374 -44.12 -16.19 7.94
CA GLU A 374 -44.01 -14.94 8.70
C GLU A 374 -43.04 -15.05 9.88
N TRP A 375 -43.00 -16.21 10.55
CA TRP A 375 -42.06 -16.46 11.63
C TRP A 375 -40.61 -16.51 11.15
N LEU A 376 -40.34 -17.20 10.04
CA LEU A 376 -39.00 -17.27 9.45
C LEU A 376 -38.47 -15.88 9.06
N LEU A 377 -39.35 -15.02 8.53
CA LEU A 377 -38.99 -13.63 8.24
C LEU A 377 -38.66 -12.86 9.53
N THR A 378 -39.49 -12.99 10.57
CA THR A 378 -39.26 -12.32 11.86
C THR A 378 -37.94 -12.77 12.52
N LYS A 379 -37.63 -14.07 12.47
CA LYS A 379 -36.38 -14.63 13.00
C LYS A 379 -35.13 -14.11 12.28
N SER A 380 -35.25 -13.75 11.00
CA SER A 380 -34.13 -13.15 10.25
C SER A 380 -33.84 -11.69 10.66
N MET A 381 -34.82 -10.99 11.23
CA MET A 381 -34.73 -9.57 11.58
C MET A 381 -34.48 -9.31 13.06
N ILE A 382 -34.85 -10.23 13.95
CA ILE A 382 -34.73 -10.09 15.41
C ILE A 382 -33.92 -11.27 15.95
N GLU A 383 -32.88 -11.00 16.74
CA GLU A 383 -32.05 -12.01 17.38
C GLU A 383 -32.81 -12.72 18.52
N THR A 384 -33.57 -13.77 18.17
CA THR A 384 -34.38 -14.55 19.12
C THR A 384 -33.67 -15.82 19.62
N GLU A 385 -32.54 -16.18 19.03
CA GLU A 385 -31.89 -17.48 19.20
C GLU A 385 -31.45 -17.77 20.64
N ALA A 386 -30.87 -16.78 21.32
CA ALA A 386 -30.40 -16.94 22.70
C ALA A 386 -31.56 -17.26 23.67
N ILE A 387 -32.71 -16.61 23.49
CA ILE A 387 -33.91 -16.81 24.31
C ILE A 387 -34.60 -18.14 23.98
N GLU A 388 -34.65 -18.53 22.70
CA GLU A 388 -35.17 -19.83 22.29
C GLU A 388 -34.34 -20.99 22.84
N VAL A 389 -33.01 -20.86 22.88
CA VAL A 389 -32.11 -21.87 23.46
C VAL A 389 -32.33 -21.99 24.96
N PHE A 390 -32.38 -20.86 25.67
CA PHE A 390 -32.63 -20.85 27.11
C PHE A 390 -34.02 -21.44 27.48
N MET A 391 -35.08 -21.05 26.76
CA MET A 391 -36.45 -21.55 27.00
C MET A 391 -36.65 -23.02 26.58
N LYS A 392 -35.73 -23.63 25.83
CA LYS A 392 -35.73 -25.09 25.61
C LYS A 392 -35.23 -25.86 26.82
N GLU A 393 -34.34 -25.26 27.62
CA GLU A 393 -33.79 -25.87 28.83
C GLU A 393 -34.68 -25.62 30.06
N VAL A 394 -35.39 -24.48 30.08
CA VAL A 394 -36.25 -24.07 31.19
C VAL A 394 -37.70 -23.88 30.71
N GLU A 395 -38.62 -24.72 31.19
CA GLU A 395 -40.04 -24.69 30.75
C GLU A 395 -40.79 -23.41 31.16
N ALA A 396 -40.40 -22.80 32.28
CA ALA A 396 -41.01 -21.60 32.83
C ALA A 396 -40.01 -20.77 33.63
N ALA A 397 -39.88 -19.49 33.31
CA ALA A 397 -39.02 -18.57 34.05
C ALA A 397 -39.59 -17.14 34.07
N PRO A 398 -39.32 -16.35 35.13
CA PRO A 398 -39.65 -14.93 35.16
C PRO A 398 -38.98 -14.19 34.00
N ILE A 399 -39.65 -13.20 33.41
CA ILE A 399 -39.10 -12.42 32.28
C ILE A 399 -37.69 -11.91 32.58
N GLU A 400 -37.48 -11.38 33.79
CA GLU A 400 -36.19 -10.81 34.18
C GLU A 400 -35.06 -11.85 34.20
N THR A 401 -35.34 -13.05 34.70
CA THR A 401 -34.39 -14.18 34.68
C THR A 401 -34.09 -14.61 33.24
N VAL A 402 -35.12 -14.70 32.39
CA VAL A 402 -34.93 -15.05 30.98
C VAL A 402 -34.05 -14.02 30.27
N MET A 403 -34.27 -12.73 30.51
CA MET A 403 -33.47 -11.68 29.88
C MET A 403 -32.00 -11.72 30.34
N ILE A 404 -31.76 -11.85 31.65
CA ILE A 404 -30.40 -11.80 32.19
C ILE A 404 -29.62 -13.08 31.88
N GLU A 405 -30.24 -14.26 32.01
CA GLU A 405 -29.56 -15.54 31.82
C GLU A 405 -29.44 -15.93 30.34
N ALA A 406 -30.36 -15.50 29.48
CA ALA A 406 -30.24 -15.73 28.04
C ALA A 406 -29.32 -14.70 27.37
N THR A 407 -29.25 -13.46 27.86
CA THR A 407 -28.39 -12.42 27.28
C THR A 407 -27.40 -11.85 28.31
N SER A 408 -27.69 -10.72 28.94
CA SER A 408 -26.79 -10.06 29.89
C SER A 408 -27.49 -9.04 30.80
N THR A 409 -26.75 -8.46 31.76
CA THR A 409 -27.22 -7.40 32.66
C THR A 409 -27.14 -5.98 32.05
N ALA A 410 -26.62 -5.83 30.83
CA ALA A 410 -26.46 -4.55 30.17
C ALA A 410 -27.79 -4.01 29.61
N TRP A 411 -27.97 -2.69 29.59
CA TRP A 411 -29.22 -2.06 29.14
C TRP A 411 -29.56 -2.32 27.66
N GLY A 412 -28.56 -2.34 26.78
CA GLY A 412 -28.77 -2.61 25.35
C GLY A 412 -29.28 -4.03 25.08
N ASP A 413 -28.72 -5.01 25.80
CA ASP A 413 -29.11 -6.41 25.68
C ASP A 413 -30.50 -6.67 26.29
N ALA A 414 -30.90 -5.88 27.28
CA ALA A 414 -32.25 -5.92 27.83
C ALA A 414 -33.29 -5.43 26.81
N ILE A 415 -33.02 -4.38 26.03
CA ILE A 415 -33.94 -3.92 24.98
C ILE A 415 -34.07 -4.97 23.87
N ASN A 416 -32.95 -5.57 23.47
CA ASN A 416 -32.95 -6.62 22.45
C ASN A 416 -33.70 -7.87 22.95
N ALA A 417 -33.45 -8.28 24.19
CA ALA A 417 -34.13 -9.43 24.79
C ALA A 417 -35.64 -9.20 24.96
N LEU A 418 -36.07 -8.00 25.34
CA LEU A 418 -37.49 -7.64 25.44
C LEU A 418 -38.16 -7.63 24.06
N THR A 419 -37.46 -7.14 23.04
CA THR A 419 -37.93 -7.15 21.65
C THR A 419 -38.07 -8.57 21.12
N ALA A 420 -37.09 -9.43 21.39
CA ALA A 420 -37.11 -10.85 21.06
C ALA A 420 -38.23 -11.60 21.78
N LEU A 421 -38.44 -11.36 23.08
CA LEU A 421 -39.56 -11.93 23.84
C LEU A 421 -40.91 -11.49 23.28
N SER A 422 -41.05 -10.20 22.94
CA SER A 422 -42.28 -9.67 22.36
C SER A 422 -42.60 -10.32 21.01
N ALA A 423 -41.58 -10.57 20.18
CA ALA A 423 -41.72 -11.28 18.90
C ALA A 423 -42.09 -12.77 19.09
N LEU A 424 -41.49 -13.43 20.08
CA LEU A 424 -41.80 -14.83 20.42
C LEU A 424 -43.21 -15.00 21.01
N VAL A 425 -43.69 -14.02 21.77
CA VAL A 425 -45.07 -13.99 22.27
C VAL A 425 -46.05 -13.65 21.15
N GLY A 426 -45.73 -12.68 20.29
CA GLY A 426 -46.55 -12.29 19.14
C GLY A 426 -46.77 -13.43 18.14
N SER A 427 -45.73 -14.25 17.92
CA SER A 427 -45.79 -15.47 17.08
C SER A 427 -46.40 -16.69 17.79
N LYS A 428 -46.94 -16.51 19.00
CA LYS A 428 -47.57 -17.56 19.84
C LYS A 428 -46.64 -18.73 20.19
N LYS A 429 -45.32 -18.58 20.06
CA LYS A 429 -44.31 -19.58 20.46
C LYS A 429 -44.11 -19.61 21.98
N LEU A 430 -44.22 -18.45 22.63
CA LEU A 430 -44.18 -18.29 24.08
C LEU A 430 -45.47 -17.63 24.59
N THR A 431 -45.85 -17.91 25.84
CA THR A 431 -47.02 -17.28 26.49
C THR A 431 -46.60 -16.59 27.78
N LEU A 432 -47.13 -15.38 27.98
CA LEU A 432 -47.00 -14.62 29.22
C LEU A 432 -48.19 -14.91 30.13
N GLU A 433 -47.92 -15.39 31.34
CA GLU A 433 -48.91 -15.56 32.39
C GLU A 433 -48.51 -14.76 33.63
N GLU A 434 -49.48 -14.13 34.30
CA GLU A 434 -49.27 -13.56 35.64
C GLU A 434 -49.09 -14.70 36.65
N ALA A 435 -48.04 -14.62 37.47
CA ALA A 435 -47.76 -15.62 38.49
C ALA A 435 -48.92 -15.70 39.51
N LYS A 436 -49.62 -16.85 39.59
CA LYS A 436 -50.77 -17.05 40.48
C LYS A 436 -50.43 -17.36 41.94
N ASP A 437 -49.16 -17.52 42.28
CA ASP A 437 -48.69 -17.76 43.65
C ASP A 437 -47.39 -16.97 43.92
N GLU A 438 -47.43 -16.04 44.87
CA GLU A 438 -46.28 -15.24 45.35
C GLU A 438 -45.17 -16.09 46.02
N SER A 439 -45.31 -17.43 46.03
CA SER A 439 -44.44 -18.36 46.77
C SER A 439 -43.42 -19.11 45.89
N GLN A 440 -43.33 -18.83 44.58
CA GLN A 440 -42.37 -19.51 43.67
C GLN A 440 -41.52 -18.58 42.82
N VAL A 441 -41.50 -17.28 43.08
CA VAL A 441 -40.59 -16.35 42.39
C VAL A 441 -39.43 -16.01 43.32
N GLN A 442 -38.41 -16.88 43.36
CA GLN A 442 -37.09 -16.43 43.80
C GLN A 442 -36.55 -15.53 42.68
N VAL A 443 -36.86 -14.23 42.74
CA VAL A 443 -36.13 -13.24 41.95
C VAL A 443 -34.71 -13.22 42.51
N SER A 444 -33.78 -13.88 41.83
CA SER A 444 -32.36 -13.74 42.13
C SER A 444 -32.01 -12.26 42.00
N LEU A 445 -31.46 -11.65 43.05
CA LEU A 445 -31.02 -10.26 43.01
C LEU A 445 -29.75 -10.16 42.16
N TYR A 446 -29.92 -9.97 40.85
CA TYR A 446 -28.82 -9.70 39.94
C TYR A 446 -28.40 -8.21 40.04
N GLU A 447 -27.10 -7.92 39.99
CA GLU A 447 -26.59 -6.56 39.90
C GLU A 447 -26.76 -6.08 38.44
N LYS A 448 -27.80 -5.27 38.20
CA LYS A 448 -28.25 -4.85 36.87
C LYS A 448 -28.15 -3.34 36.68
N GLU A 449 -27.87 -2.92 35.44
CA GLU A 449 -27.73 -1.49 35.08
C GLU A 449 -29.09 -0.81 34.82
N TRP A 450 -30.16 -1.58 34.81
CA TRP A 450 -31.52 -1.15 34.48
C TRP A 450 -32.53 -1.76 35.46
N ASP A 451 -33.65 -1.10 35.69
CA ASP A 451 -34.72 -1.62 36.54
C ASP A 451 -36.10 -1.39 35.92
N TRP A 452 -37.06 -2.27 36.21
CA TRP A 452 -38.42 -2.17 35.71
C TRP A 452 -39.15 -1.01 36.41
N MET A 453 -39.90 -0.21 35.65
CA MET A 453 -40.59 0.96 36.21
C MET A 453 -41.82 0.61 37.08
N SER A 454 -42.33 -0.62 37.01
CA SER A 454 -43.45 -1.11 37.83
C SER A 454 -43.14 -2.49 38.43
N ARG A 455 -43.41 -2.68 39.72
CA ARG A 455 -43.26 -3.99 40.39
C ARG A 455 -44.26 -5.03 39.88
N ASP A 456 -45.40 -4.61 39.36
CA ASP A 456 -46.41 -5.53 38.85
C ASP A 456 -45.95 -6.26 37.58
N ASP A 457 -45.12 -5.62 36.75
CA ASP A 457 -44.57 -6.21 35.53
C ASP A 457 -43.46 -7.24 35.80
N SER A 458 -42.81 -7.17 36.98
CA SER A 458 -41.79 -8.13 37.40
C SER A 458 -42.33 -9.53 37.72
N ASN A 459 -43.67 -9.66 37.89
CA ASN A 459 -44.34 -10.91 38.23
C ASN A 459 -44.84 -11.71 37.01
N GLN A 460 -44.44 -11.32 35.80
CA GLN A 460 -44.80 -12.03 34.58
C GLN A 460 -43.85 -13.22 34.34
N VAL A 461 -44.43 -14.39 34.10
CA VAL A 461 -43.70 -15.63 33.82
C VAL A 461 -43.89 -16.02 32.36
N VAL A 462 -42.78 -16.30 31.69
CA VAL A 462 -42.76 -16.79 30.31
C VAL A 462 -42.79 -18.31 30.35
N LYS A 463 -43.70 -18.93 29.59
CA LYS A 463 -43.81 -20.39 29.46
C LYS A 463 -43.75 -20.84 28.01
N HIS A 464 -43.17 -22.02 27.79
CA HIS A 464 -43.19 -22.69 26.50
C HIS A 464 -44.56 -23.36 26.24
N LYS A 465 -45.11 -23.22 25.02
CA LYS A 465 -46.40 -23.82 24.67
C LYS A 465 -46.20 -25.25 24.14
N ASN A 466 -46.59 -26.26 24.91
CA ASN A 466 -46.60 -27.66 24.45
C ASN A 466 -47.86 -27.95 23.63
N TYR A 467 -47.70 -28.21 22.32
CA TYR A 467 -48.76 -28.84 21.52
C TYR A 467 -48.86 -30.33 21.91
N ARG A 468 -49.91 -30.70 22.64
CA ARG A 468 -50.34 -32.11 22.71
C ARG A 468 -50.98 -32.46 21.36
N ILE A 469 -50.28 -33.25 20.55
CA ILE A 469 -50.90 -33.98 19.45
C ILE A 469 -51.93 -34.92 20.08
N ILE A 470 -53.22 -34.69 19.81
CA ILE A 470 -54.27 -35.64 20.15
C ILE A 470 -54.15 -36.77 19.13
N GLU A 471 -53.54 -37.89 19.52
CA GLU A 471 -53.64 -39.15 18.76
C GLU A 471 -55.10 -39.58 18.76
N ASN A 472 -55.78 -39.40 17.61
CA ASN A 472 -57.08 -40.01 17.35
C ASN A 472 -56.93 -41.54 17.34
N LYS A 473 -57.30 -42.19 18.44
CA LYS A 473 -57.32 -43.66 18.58
C LYS A 473 -58.73 -44.25 18.71
N ASP A 474 -59.76 -43.53 18.27
CA ASP A 474 -61.17 -43.93 18.41
C ASP A 474 -61.97 -43.93 17.08
N ILE A 475 -61.37 -44.33 15.96
CA ILE A 475 -62.12 -44.54 14.69
C ILE A 475 -62.12 -46.00 14.20
N ASP A 476 -61.31 -46.88 14.78
CA ASP A 476 -61.26 -48.31 14.38
C ASP A 476 -62.28 -49.23 15.09
N SER A 477 -63.23 -48.68 15.86
CA SER A 477 -64.25 -49.49 16.55
C SER A 477 -65.69 -49.26 16.08
N MET A 478 -65.91 -48.67 14.90
CA MET A 478 -67.25 -48.43 14.33
C MET A 478 -67.48 -48.98 12.91
N GLN A 479 -66.68 -49.97 12.47
CA GLN A 479 -66.92 -50.70 11.21
C GLN A 479 -67.06 -52.23 11.36
N GLU A 480 -67.25 -52.76 12.58
CA GLU A 480 -67.49 -54.21 12.81
C GLU A 480 -68.87 -54.55 13.43
N ARG A 481 -69.88 -53.70 13.28
CA ARG A 481 -71.26 -53.99 13.74
C ARG A 481 -72.36 -53.52 12.80
N SER A 482 -72.32 -53.96 11.54
CA SER A 482 -73.46 -53.74 10.63
C SER A 482 -73.64 -54.83 9.58
N ASP A 483 -73.44 -56.12 9.91
CA ASP A 483 -73.77 -57.23 8.99
C ASP A 483 -74.36 -58.50 9.64
N ASP A 484 -74.79 -58.47 10.91
CA ASP A 484 -75.57 -59.59 11.51
C ASP A 484 -76.72 -59.04 12.36
N GLU A 485 -77.87 -58.79 11.73
CA GLU A 485 -79.24 -58.95 12.30
C GLU A 485 -80.29 -58.61 11.21
N LEU A 486 -80.38 -59.48 10.20
CA LEU A 486 -81.59 -59.72 9.40
C LEU A 486 -82.01 -61.18 9.66
N ASP A 487 -82.71 -61.42 10.77
CA ASP A 487 -83.67 -62.50 10.95
C ASP A 487 -84.50 -62.24 12.22
N GLY A 488 -85.77 -61.88 12.02
CA GLY A 488 -86.74 -61.56 13.08
C GLY A 488 -87.93 -60.73 12.60
#